data_AF-A0A7X1NXN0-F1
#
_entry.id   AF-A0A7X1NXN0-F1
#
_cell.length_a   1.000
_cell.length_b   1.000
_cell.length_c   1.000
_cell.angle_alpha   90.00
_cell.angle_beta   90.00
_cell.angle_gamma   90.00
#
_symmetry.space_group_name_H-M   'P 1'
#
loop_
_entity.id
_entity.type
_entity.pdbx_description
1 polymer ?
#
loop_
_entity_poly.entity_id
_entity_poly.type
_entity_poly.pdbx_seq_one_letter_code
_entity_poly.pdbx_strand_id
1 'polypeptide(L)' 'MSRAFVKEDGGERWTPPTHPHTYRVLWPGPSGPEVVHETDDLLGALRWLAARERPGFELRDRAGALLATAA' A
#
# COMPACT_ATOMS: atom_id res chain seq x y z
N MET A 1 19.87 -27.44 21.40
CA MET A 1 20.52 -26.11 21.54
C MET A 1 19.62 -25.07 20.88
N SER A 2 18.87 -24.29 21.66
CA SER A 2 17.96 -23.25 21.13
C SER A 2 18.76 -22.03 20.67
N ARG A 3 18.64 -21.67 19.39
CA ARG A 3 19.14 -20.40 18.87
C ARG A 3 18.16 -19.30 19.31
N ALA A 4 18.61 -18.43 20.21
CA ALA A 4 17.88 -17.23 20.58
C ALA A 4 17.75 -16.32 19.35
N PHE A 5 16.53 -15.84 19.09
CA PHE A 5 16.29 -14.77 18.13
C PHE A 5 16.76 -13.47 18.77
N VAL A 6 17.80 -12.85 18.20
CA VAL A 6 18.24 -11.51 18.56
C VAL A 6 17.36 -10.54 17.77
N LYS A 7 16.57 -9.73 18.47
CA LYS A 7 15.83 -8.62 17.88
C LYS A 7 16.83 -7.50 17.62
N GLU A 8 17.18 -7.27 16.36
CA GLU A 8 17.91 -6.06 15.98
C GLU A 8 17.01 -4.85 16.22
N ASP A 9 17.36 -4.02 17.20
CA ASP A 9 16.75 -2.70 17.45
C ASP A 9 17.18 -1.67 16.39
N GLY A 10 17.24 -2.07 15.12
CA GLY A 10 17.60 -1.24 13.96
C GLY A 10 16.40 -0.79 13.12
N GLY A 11 15.18 -1.17 13.51
CA GLY A 11 13.97 -0.73 12.83
C GLY A 11 13.64 0.70 13.20
N GLU A 12 14.11 1.68 12.42
CA GLU A 12 13.58 3.03 12.51
C GLU A 12 12.04 2.96 12.50
N ARG A 13 11.43 3.69 13.44
CA ARG A 13 9.98 3.74 13.56
C ARG A 13 9.45 4.32 12.24
N TRP A 14 8.61 3.56 11.54
CA TRP A 14 7.99 4.03 10.31
C TRP A 14 7.35 5.40 10.55
N THR A 15 7.84 6.40 9.84
CA THR A 15 7.37 7.78 9.95
C THR A 15 6.52 8.07 8.71
N PRO A 16 5.25 8.45 8.87
CA PRO A 16 4.41 8.74 7.72
C PRO A 16 4.97 9.94 6.94
N PRO A 17 4.85 9.94 5.60
CA PRO A 17 5.27 11.07 4.76
C PRO A 17 4.61 12.38 5.19
N THR A 18 5.35 13.50 5.10
CA THR A 18 4.87 14.85 5.45
C THR A 18 3.76 15.35 4.54
N HIS A 19 3.60 14.77 3.36
CA HIS A 19 2.54 15.09 2.41
C HIS A 19 1.78 13.81 2.04
N PRO A 20 0.44 13.82 2.12
CA PRO A 20 -0.34 12.70 1.62
C PRO A 20 -0.13 12.57 0.10
N HIS A 21 0.23 11.36 -0.34
CA HIS A 21 0.39 11.06 -1.76
C HIS A 21 -0.93 11.22 -2.52
N THR A 22 -0.81 11.58 -3.79
CA THR A 22 -1.94 11.86 -4.69
C THR A 22 -2.75 10.59 -4.99
N TYR A 23 -2.09 9.43 -5.05
CA TYR A 23 -2.71 8.16 -5.40
C TYR A 23 -2.42 7.09 -4.36
N ARG A 24 -3.44 6.29 -4.07
CA ARG A 24 -3.38 5.21 -3.08
C ARG A 24 -4.01 3.96 -3.64
N VAL A 25 -3.36 2.82 -3.46
CA VAL A 25 -3.96 1.51 -3.69
C VAL A 25 -4.42 0.93 -2.36
N LEU A 26 -5.69 0.58 -2.30
CA LEU A 26 -6.35 0.01 -1.15
C LEU A 26 -6.60 -1.49 -1.36
N TRP A 27 -6.48 -2.25 -0.28
CA TRP A 27 -6.94 -3.63 -0.20
C TRP A 27 -8.04 -3.74 0.87
N PRO A 28 -9.24 -4.26 0.55
CA PRO A 28 -10.29 -4.50 1.52
C PRO A 28 -9.93 -5.73 2.37
N GLY A 29 -9.08 -5.53 3.36
CA GLY A 29 -8.71 -6.57 4.32
C GLY A 29 -9.84 -6.90 5.29
N PRO A 30 -9.72 -8.00 6.05
CA PRO A 30 -10.75 -8.45 7.00
C PRO A 30 -11.02 -7.45 8.13
N SER A 31 -10.09 -6.54 8.41
CA SER A 31 -10.21 -5.49 9.42
C SER A 31 -10.62 -4.12 8.84
N GLY A 32 -10.87 -4.06 7.52
CA GLY A 32 -11.18 -2.83 6.79
C GLY A 32 -10.17 -2.52 5.67
N PRO A 33 -10.37 -1.40 4.95
CA PRO A 33 -9.50 -0.99 3.85
C PRO A 33 -8.11 -0.60 4.35
N GLU A 34 -7.07 -1.22 3.79
CA GLU A 34 -5.67 -0.94 4.08
C GLU A 34 -4.99 -0.32 2.86
N VAL A 35 -4.20 0.73 3.08
CA VAL A 35 -3.36 1.32 2.03
C VAL A 35 -2.10 0.46 1.88
N VAL A 36 -1.95 -0.16 0.72
CA VAL A 36 -0.84 -1.09 0.42
C VAL A 36 0.22 -0.50 -0.51
N HIS A 37 -0.11 0.61 -1.17
CA HIS A 37 0.82 1.37 -2.00
C HIS A 37 0.36 2.83 -2.11
N GLU A 38 1.32 3.75 -2.07
CA GLU A 38 1.09 5.19 -2.25
C GLU A 38 2.11 5.75 -3.22
N THR A 39 1.69 6.65 -4.09
CA THR A 39 2.57 7.32 -5.06
C THR A 39 1.92 8.59 -5.60
N ASP A 40 2.73 9.49 -6.13
CA ASP A 40 2.28 10.66 -6.90
C ASP A 40 2.30 10.41 -8.41
N ASP A 41 2.76 9.22 -8.85
CA ASP A 41 2.76 8.79 -10.24
C ASP A 41 1.57 7.87 -10.54
N LEU A 42 0.59 8.38 -11.28
CA LEU A 42 -0.58 7.61 -11.71
C LEU A 42 -0.20 6.38 -12.55
N LEU A 43 0.79 6.51 -13.44
CA LEU A 43 1.19 5.40 -14.31
C LEU A 43 1.88 4.30 -13.50
N GLY A 44 2.74 4.70 -12.55
CA GLY A 44 3.32 3.80 -11.56
C GLY A 44 2.26 3.06 -10.75
N ALA A 45 1.23 3.76 -10.26
CA ALA A 45 0.12 3.17 -9.52
C ALA A 45 -0.65 2.13 -10.36
N LEU A 46 -0.97 2.47 -11.61
CA LEU A 46 -1.67 1.56 -12.52
C LEU A 46 -0.84 0.32 -12.85
N ARG A 47 0.46 0.48 -13.07
CA ARG A 47 1.38 -0.66 -13.30
C ARG A 47 1.48 -1.55 -12.07
N TRP A 48 1.56 -0.96 -10.88
CA TRP A 48 1.56 -1.70 -9.63
C TRP A 48 0.27 -2.50 -9.47
N LEU A 49 -0.89 -1.86 -9.72
CA LEU A 49 -2.22 -2.47 -9.65
C LEU A 49 -2.36 -3.62 -10.66
N ALA A 50 -1.93 -3.43 -11.90
CA ALA A 50 -2.00 -4.44 -12.96
C ALA A 50 -1.09 -5.65 -12.70
N ALA A 51 -0.04 -5.48 -11.91
CA ALA A 51 0.86 -6.57 -11.53
C ALA A 51 0.34 -7.39 -10.33
N ARG A 52 -0.90 -7.21 -9.87
CA ARG A 52 -1.47 -8.00 -8.78
C ARG A 52 -2.01 -9.32 -9.31
N GLU A 53 -1.59 -10.42 -8.70
CA GLU A 53 -2.11 -11.76 -9.01
C GLU A 53 -3.50 -12.01 -8.41
N ARG A 54 -3.90 -11.20 -7.42
CA ARG A 54 -5.18 -11.31 -6.74
C ARG A 54 -6.05 -10.08 -7.07
N PRO A 55 -7.36 -10.28 -7.29
CA PRO A 55 -8.29 -9.18 -7.54
C PRO A 55 -8.64 -8.43 -6.26
N GLY A 56 -9.42 -7.35 -6.40
CA GLY A 56 -10.03 -6.64 -5.28
C GLY A 56 -9.21 -5.48 -4.72
N PHE A 57 -8.12 -5.11 -5.39
CA PHE A 57 -7.41 -3.86 -5.10
C PHE A 57 -8.10 -2.68 -5.78
N GLU A 58 -8.14 -1.54 -5.08
CA GLU A 58 -8.73 -0.30 -5.58
C GLU A 58 -7.69 0.80 -5.63
N LEU A 59 -7.49 1.42 -6.80
CA LEU A 59 -6.71 2.64 -6.93
C LEU A 59 -7.64 3.85 -6.74
N ARG A 60 -7.30 4.72 -5.80
CA ARG A 60 -8.03 5.95 -5.52
C ARG A 60 -7.15 7.19 -5.56
N ASP A 61 -7.74 8.33 -5.90
CA ASP A 61 -7.08 9.63 -5.78
C ASP A 61 -7.14 10.19 -4.34
N ARG A 62 -6.58 11.39 -4.15
CA ARG A 62 -6.57 12.08 -2.85
C ARG A 62 -7.96 12.38 -2.29
N ALA A 63 -8.96 12.57 -3.16
CA ALA A 63 -10.34 12.83 -2.78
C ALA A 63 -11.09 11.53 -2.44
N GLY A 64 -10.45 10.38 -2.63
CA GLY A 64 -11.05 9.07 -2.43
C GLY A 64 -11.88 8.59 -3.63
N ALA A 65 -11.77 9.25 -4.79
CA ALA A 65 -12.44 8.82 -6.01
C ALA A 65 -11.79 7.53 -6.53
N LEU A 66 -12.61 6.54 -6.87
CA LEU A 66 -12.15 5.28 -7.45
C LEU A 66 -11.73 5.50 -8.91
N LEU A 67 -10.47 5.22 -9.22
CA LEU A 67 -9.90 5.40 -10.56
C LEU A 67 -9.79 4.07 -11.31
N ALA A 68 -9.42 3.00 -10.62
CA ALA A 68 -9.26 1.68 -11.23
C ALA A 68 -9.37 0.54 -10.18
N THR A 69 -9.64 -0.67 -10.65
CA THR A 69 -9.65 -1.89 -9.85
C THR A 69 -8.79 -2.98 -10.49
N ALA A 70 -8.11 -3.79 -9.68
CA ALA A 70 -7.52 -5.04 -10.17
C ALA A 70 -8.65 -6.08 -10.33
N ALA A 71 -8.93 -6.47 -11.57
CA ALA A 71 -9.93 -7.47 -11.95
C ALA A 71 -9.35 -8.89 -11.89
#